data_AF-A0A7L2P5S0-F1
#
_entry.id   AF-A0A7L2P5S0-F1
#
_cell.length_a   1.000
_cell.length_b   1.000
_cell.length_c   1.000
_cell.angle_alpha   90.00
_cell.angle_beta   90.00
_cell.angle_gamma   90.00
#
_symmetry.space_group_name_H-M   'P 1'
#
loop_
_entity.id
_entity.type
_entity.pdbx_description
1 polymer ?
#
loop_
_entity_poly.entity_id
_entity_poly.type
_entity_poly.pdbx_seq_one_letter_code
_entity_poly.pdbx_strand_id
1 'polypeptide(L)'
;YLPNLTYLDLSSNQLTIISRDVFYNWPVYQRNQRMEGPIEAMSNAVLALHDNPWICDCRLRGFVQFIKSVGPPIILMNSYLTCSGPKFRTEKFFHEVELNSCTKPLTSALDTNLTVPAGLNITLTCFVQASPSPAVWWTYALKLLRAFNVSTEPISEDTVRSELLIPAARPADAGNYTCTAANFLGNTSVAINLRVVAPWASTTPRGWVPMAPAEPGAHVEVRIAKQTVYGITLEWFAAAAAEPGETWYTLLVGRYDAAQKDTIYIGPGVNTYSVTDLLPATKYEVCVAVCNQAPRKGQCVVFVTGSDVSQMEQR
;
A
#
# COMPACT_ATOMS: atom_id res chain seq x y z
N TYR A 1 31.19 -22.98 32.41
CA TYR A 1 30.31 -24.04 32.94
C TYR A 1 30.20 -23.86 34.43
N LEU A 2 28.98 -23.70 34.96
CA LEU A 2 28.70 -23.48 36.39
C LEU A 2 28.05 -24.77 36.95
N PRO A 3 28.82 -25.83 37.26
CA PRO A 3 28.28 -27.15 37.59
C PRO A 3 27.54 -27.21 38.93
N ASN A 4 27.88 -26.32 39.87
CA ASN A 4 27.31 -26.29 41.23
C ASN A 4 26.39 -25.07 41.43
N LEU A 5 25.76 -24.58 40.37
CA LEU A 5 24.86 -23.44 40.45
C LEU A 5 23.59 -23.82 41.23
N THR A 6 23.44 -23.28 42.43
CA THR A 6 22.28 -23.50 43.32
C THR A 6 21.28 -22.35 43.29
N TYR A 7 21.68 -21.19 42.78
CA TYR A 7 20.85 -20.01 42.66
C TYR A 7 21.21 -19.24 41.40
N LEU A 8 20.21 -18.93 40.59
CA LEU A 8 20.33 -18.10 39.40
C LEU A 8 19.17 -17.13 39.34
N ASP A 9 19.48 -15.85 39.48
CA ASP A 9 18.51 -14.77 39.31
C ASP A 9 18.74 -14.06 37.98
N LEU A 10 17.73 -14.17 37.11
CA LEU A 10 17.62 -13.47 35.85
C LEU A 10 16.34 -12.64 35.80
N SER A 11 15.72 -12.37 36.94
CA SER A 11 14.50 -11.56 37.04
C SER A 11 14.78 -10.09 36.69
N SER A 12 13.73 -9.35 36.34
CA SER A 12 13.79 -7.90 36.06
C SER A 12 14.83 -7.54 34.99
N ASN A 13 15.00 -8.40 33.98
CA ASN A 13 15.89 -8.20 32.85
C ASN A 13 15.09 -7.93 31.57
N GLN A 14 15.75 -7.97 30.41
CA GLN A 14 15.15 -7.77 29.09
C GLN A 14 15.13 -9.06 28.26
N LEU A 15 15.02 -10.22 28.93
CA LEU A 15 14.97 -11.50 28.24
C LEU A 15 13.61 -11.67 27.55
N THR A 16 13.65 -11.88 26.24
CA THR A 16 12.44 -12.06 25.42
C THR A 16 12.24 -13.51 25.05
N ILE A 17 13.33 -14.21 24.71
CA ILE A 17 13.33 -15.60 24.24
C ILE A 17 14.52 -16.35 24.82
N ILE A 18 14.27 -17.58 25.28
CA ILE A 18 15.30 -18.54 25.68
C ILE A 18 15.17 -19.78 24.80
N SER A 19 16.25 -20.15 24.10
CA SER A 19 16.29 -21.38 23.31
C SER A 19 16.18 -22.60 24.20
N ARG A 20 15.59 -23.67 23.66
CA ARG A 20 15.48 -24.97 24.31
C ARG A 20 16.83 -25.52 24.78
N ASP A 21 17.87 -25.28 24.00
CA ASP A 21 19.20 -25.85 24.23
C ASP A 21 19.88 -25.29 25.50
N VAL A 22 19.45 -24.11 25.97
CA VAL A 22 20.02 -23.47 27.16
C VAL A 22 19.76 -24.32 28.41
N PHE A 23 18.55 -24.86 28.57
CA PHE A 23 18.17 -25.64 29.75
C PHE A 23 18.30 -27.16 29.53
N TYR A 24 18.21 -27.66 28.30
CA TYR A 24 18.53 -29.07 28.00
C TYR A 24 19.98 -29.44 28.33
N ASN A 25 20.89 -28.46 28.22
CA ASN A 25 22.30 -28.65 28.52
C ASN A 25 22.68 -28.32 29.96
N TRP A 26 21.72 -27.96 30.82
CA TRP A 26 22.01 -27.67 32.22
C TRP A 26 22.29 -28.98 32.97
N PRO A 27 23.49 -29.16 33.58
CA PRO A 27 23.82 -30.37 34.34
C PRO A 27 22.77 -30.79 35.38
N VAL A 28 22.13 -29.83 36.06
CA VAL A 28 21.07 -30.11 37.06
C VAL A 28 19.83 -30.73 36.39
N TYR A 29 19.41 -30.21 35.25
CA TYR A 29 18.27 -30.75 34.48
C TYR A 29 18.59 -32.13 33.88
N GLN A 30 19.78 -32.31 33.31
CA GLN A 30 20.22 -33.59 32.72
C GLN A 30 20.34 -34.71 33.76
N ARG A 31 20.88 -34.41 34.94
CA ARG A 31 21.05 -35.38 36.03
C ARG A 31 19.69 -35.79 36.61
N ASN A 32 18.71 -34.88 36.64
CA ASN A 32 17.34 -35.20 37.03
C ASN A 32 16.62 -36.12 36.01
N GLN A 33 16.90 -35.98 34.70
CA GLN A 33 16.31 -36.87 33.69
C GLN A 33 16.92 -38.28 33.65
N ARG A 34 18.17 -38.44 34.11
CA ARG A 34 18.93 -39.71 34.06
C ARG A 34 18.83 -40.50 35.38
N MET A 35 17.64 -40.72 35.94
CA MET A 35 17.49 -41.53 37.17
C MET A 35 17.99 -42.98 36.99
N GLU A 36 19.29 -43.19 37.06
CA GLU A 36 20.00 -44.44 37.30
C GLU A 36 21.26 -44.10 38.11
N GLY A 37 21.11 -43.99 39.43
CA GLY A 37 22.23 -43.79 40.34
C GLY A 37 21.78 -43.53 41.78
N PRO A 38 22.62 -43.82 42.80
CA PRO A 38 22.28 -43.63 44.21
C PRO A 38 21.86 -42.18 44.46
N ILE A 39 20.94 -41.98 45.41
CA ILE A 39 20.43 -40.67 45.86
C ILE A 39 21.56 -39.91 46.57
N GLU A 40 22.57 -39.46 45.84
CA GLU A 40 23.41 -38.36 46.29
C GLU A 40 22.52 -37.13 46.31
N ALA A 41 22.44 -36.48 47.48
CA ALA A 41 21.59 -35.31 47.72
C ALA A 41 21.81 -34.25 46.63
N MET A 42 20.89 -34.21 45.65
CA MET A 42 20.93 -33.19 44.62
C MET A 42 20.71 -31.84 45.30
N SER A 43 21.67 -30.93 45.17
CA SER A 43 21.47 -29.56 45.62
C SER A 43 20.36 -28.94 44.77
N ASN A 44 19.33 -28.41 45.44
CA ASN A 44 18.27 -27.70 44.75
C ASN A 44 18.86 -26.48 44.04
N ALA A 45 18.31 -26.18 42.86
CA ALA A 45 18.64 -24.98 42.10
C ALA A 45 17.42 -24.06 42.07
N VAL A 46 17.56 -22.86 42.62
CA VAL A 46 16.53 -21.83 42.57
C VAL A 46 16.74 -20.97 41.33
N LEU A 47 15.65 -20.71 40.60
CA LEU A 47 15.66 -19.94 39.37
C LEU A 47 14.62 -18.82 39.43
N ALA A 48 15.07 -17.58 39.28
CA ALA A 48 14.19 -16.41 39.17
C ALA A 48 14.20 -15.87 37.74
N LEU A 49 13.01 -15.74 37.15
CA LEU A 49 12.78 -15.41 35.73
C LEU A 49 11.66 -14.40 35.51
N HIS A 50 11.02 -13.92 36.58
CA HIS A 50 9.91 -12.98 36.50
C HIS A 50 10.37 -11.59 36.00
N ASP A 51 9.41 -10.74 35.66
CA ASP A 51 9.66 -9.36 35.19
C ASP A 51 10.58 -9.27 33.97
N ASN A 52 10.41 -10.22 33.04
CA ASN A 52 11.07 -10.21 31.74
C ASN A 52 10.01 -10.10 30.63
N PRO A 53 10.32 -9.41 29.52
CA PRO A 53 9.37 -9.17 28.44
C PRO A 53 9.20 -10.40 27.51
N TRP A 54 8.68 -11.50 28.04
CA TRP A 54 8.62 -12.78 27.32
C TRP A 54 7.77 -12.71 26.05
N ILE A 55 8.37 -13.04 24.90
CA ILE A 55 7.68 -13.12 23.61
C ILE A 55 7.25 -14.57 23.39
N CYS A 56 5.99 -14.85 23.71
CA CYS A 56 5.36 -16.16 23.59
C CYS A 56 4.95 -16.45 22.14
N ASP A 57 5.92 -16.51 21.25
CA ASP A 57 5.79 -17.12 19.93
C ASP A 57 6.38 -18.54 19.90
N CYS A 58 6.36 -19.19 18.74
CA CYS A 58 6.85 -20.55 18.56
C CYS A 58 8.30 -20.78 19.03
N ARG A 59 9.15 -19.74 19.07
CA ARG A 59 10.55 -19.84 19.49
C ARG A 59 10.67 -20.08 20.99
N LEU A 60 9.70 -19.60 21.77
CA LEU A 60 9.63 -19.79 23.21
C LEU A 60 8.98 -21.13 23.60
N ARG A 61 8.44 -21.88 22.64
CA ARG A 61 7.70 -23.14 22.87
C ARG A 61 8.42 -24.08 23.83
N GLY A 62 9.69 -24.36 23.54
CA GLY A 62 10.48 -25.27 24.36
C GLY A 62 10.64 -24.77 25.79
N PHE A 63 10.86 -23.46 25.97
CA PHE A 63 11.03 -22.86 27.29
C PHE A 63 9.73 -22.86 28.10
N VAL A 64 8.60 -22.54 27.48
CA VAL A 64 7.28 -22.66 28.14
C VAL A 64 7.02 -24.10 28.57
N GLN A 65 7.30 -25.09 27.71
CA GLN A 65 7.15 -26.50 28.07
C GLN A 65 8.07 -26.91 29.22
N PHE A 66 9.31 -26.42 29.24
CA PHE A 66 10.22 -26.61 30.35
C PHE A 66 9.65 -26.06 31.65
N ILE A 67 9.24 -24.79 31.69
CA ILE A 67 8.65 -24.15 32.87
C ILE A 67 7.43 -24.91 33.38
N LYS A 68 6.53 -25.35 32.49
CA LYS A 68 5.37 -26.19 32.85
C LYS A 68 5.77 -27.54 33.48
N SER A 69 6.94 -28.06 33.14
CA SER A 69 7.47 -29.34 33.64
C SER A 69 8.42 -29.18 34.84
N VAL A 70 8.78 -27.95 35.22
CA VAL A 70 9.73 -27.71 36.31
C VAL A 70 9.14 -28.21 37.63
N GLY A 71 9.93 -29.00 38.33
CA GLY A 71 9.73 -29.42 39.70
C GLY A 71 11.07 -29.73 40.36
N PRO A 72 11.08 -30.22 41.61
CA PRO A 72 12.31 -30.56 42.33
C PRO A 72 13.25 -31.44 41.47
N PRO A 73 14.57 -31.15 41.44
CA PRO A 73 15.33 -30.22 42.29
C PRO A 73 15.36 -28.76 41.81
N ILE A 74 14.66 -28.40 40.74
CA ILE A 74 14.60 -27.01 40.24
C ILE A 74 13.38 -26.31 40.85
N ILE A 75 13.60 -25.17 41.49
CA ILE A 75 12.57 -24.39 42.18
C ILE A 75 12.47 -23.03 41.48
N LEU A 76 11.29 -22.70 40.96
CA LEU A 76 11.02 -21.37 40.43
C LEU A 76 10.71 -20.42 41.58
N MET A 77 11.43 -19.30 41.64
CA MET A 77 11.16 -18.24 42.62
C MET A 77 9.77 -17.62 42.40
N ASN A 78 9.33 -17.57 41.15
CA ASN A 78 7.98 -17.22 40.76
C ASN A 78 7.49 -18.19 39.68
N SER A 79 6.40 -18.90 39.96
CA SER A 79 5.77 -19.86 39.05
C SER A 79 4.82 -19.21 38.03
N TYR A 80 4.44 -17.94 38.23
CA TYR A 80 3.46 -17.22 37.42
C TYR A 80 4.11 -16.33 36.37
N LEU A 81 4.96 -16.91 35.52
CA LEU A 81 5.52 -16.18 34.37
C LEU A 81 4.42 -15.85 33.36
N THR A 82 4.46 -14.63 32.83
CA THR A 82 3.47 -14.11 31.87
C THR A 82 4.11 -13.71 30.55
N CYS A 83 3.32 -13.75 29.49
CA CYS A 83 3.72 -13.30 28.17
C CYS A 83 3.56 -11.77 28.05
N SER A 84 4.55 -11.09 27.48
CA SER A 84 4.43 -9.66 27.11
C SER A 84 3.96 -9.48 25.66
N GLY A 85 4.14 -10.49 24.82
CA GLY A 85 3.61 -10.51 23.46
C GLY A 85 3.62 -11.91 22.85
N PRO A 86 3.14 -12.06 21.60
CA PRO A 86 2.52 -11.04 20.74
C PRO A 86 1.14 -10.57 21.27
N LYS A 87 0.54 -9.54 20.64
CA LYS A 87 -0.70 -8.84 21.08
C LYS A 87 -1.84 -9.76 21.58
N PHE A 88 -2.02 -10.92 20.95
CA PHE A 88 -3.08 -11.88 21.29
C PHE A 88 -2.75 -12.79 22.48
N ARG A 89 -1.52 -12.71 23.00
CA ARG A 89 -0.99 -13.51 24.11
C ARG A 89 -0.45 -12.66 25.25
N THR A 90 -0.46 -11.34 25.14
CA THR A 90 -0.08 -10.43 26.23
C THR A 90 -0.87 -10.77 27.50
N GLU A 91 -0.19 -10.74 28.64
CA GLU A 91 -0.69 -11.05 30.00
C GLU A 91 -1.10 -12.50 30.27
N LYS A 92 -1.12 -13.39 29.25
CA LYS A 92 -1.41 -14.81 29.50
C LYS A 92 -0.28 -15.47 30.30
N PHE A 93 -0.63 -16.32 31.25
CA PHE A 93 0.34 -17.09 32.02
C PHE A 93 0.95 -18.21 31.19
N PHE A 94 2.20 -18.58 31.48
CA PHE A 94 2.91 -19.66 30.80
C PHE A 94 2.14 -20.99 30.88
N HIS A 95 1.46 -21.26 32.00
CA HIS A 95 0.66 -22.48 32.20
C HIS A 95 -0.57 -22.54 31.28
N GLU A 96 -1.12 -21.40 30.89
CA GLU A 96 -2.36 -21.26 30.09
C GLU A 96 -2.11 -21.19 28.59
N VAL A 97 -0.87 -20.96 28.16
CA VAL A 97 -0.53 -20.85 26.74
C VAL A 97 -0.04 -22.18 26.16
N GLU A 98 -0.51 -22.49 24.96
CA GLU A 98 0.02 -23.57 24.13
C GLU A 98 0.69 -22.96 22.90
N LEU A 99 1.97 -23.29 22.69
CA LEU A 99 2.78 -22.76 21.61
C LEU A 99 3.00 -23.84 20.55
N ASN A 100 2.68 -23.50 19.31
CA ASN A 100 2.88 -24.36 18.15
C ASN A 100 4.34 -24.34 17.66
N SER A 101 4.71 -25.30 16.83
CA SER A 101 6.00 -25.28 16.12
C SER A 101 6.12 -24.04 15.23
N CYS A 102 7.35 -23.58 15.02
CA CYS A 102 7.58 -22.50 14.07
C CYS A 102 7.25 -22.95 12.65
N THR A 103 6.61 -22.07 11.90
CA THR A 103 6.16 -22.30 10.53
C THR A 103 6.76 -21.26 9.60
N LYS A 104 7.23 -21.74 8.45
CA LYS A 104 7.64 -20.85 7.36
C LYS A 104 6.41 -20.05 6.89
N PRO A 105 6.56 -18.78 6.47
CA PRO A 105 5.42 -18.00 6.06
C PRO A 105 4.68 -18.65 4.87
N LEU A 106 3.36 -18.56 4.90
CA LEU A 106 2.46 -18.94 3.83
C LEU A 106 1.67 -17.69 3.42
N THR A 107 1.92 -17.18 2.21
CA THR A 107 1.21 -16.03 1.65
C THR A 107 0.03 -16.49 0.82
N SER A 108 -1.10 -15.81 0.97
CA SER A 108 -2.28 -15.96 0.13
C SER A 108 -2.86 -14.58 -0.19
N ALA A 109 -3.60 -14.49 -1.29
CA ALA A 109 -4.38 -13.32 -1.68
C ALA A 109 -5.78 -13.79 -2.03
N LEU A 110 -6.80 -12.96 -1.74
CA LEU A 110 -8.19 -13.30 -2.07
C LEU A 110 -8.37 -13.39 -3.59
N ASP A 111 -7.88 -12.37 -4.29
CA ASP A 111 -7.90 -12.28 -5.74
C ASP A 111 -6.46 -12.14 -6.26
N THR A 112 -6.04 -13.10 -7.09
CA THR A 112 -4.73 -13.06 -7.75
C THR A 112 -4.77 -12.36 -9.11
N ASN A 113 -5.96 -12.11 -9.65
CA ASN A 113 -6.19 -11.39 -10.89
C ASN A 113 -7.32 -10.38 -10.68
N LEU A 114 -6.98 -9.12 -10.37
CA LEU A 114 -7.97 -8.06 -10.23
C LEU A 114 -8.12 -7.30 -11.54
N THR A 115 -9.36 -7.03 -11.93
CA THR A 115 -9.68 -6.09 -13.00
C THR A 115 -10.47 -4.95 -12.41
N VAL A 116 -9.92 -3.74 -12.47
CA VAL A 116 -10.53 -2.55 -11.87
C VAL A 116 -10.75 -1.47 -12.92
N PRO A 117 -11.87 -0.73 -12.86
CA PRO A 117 -12.04 0.48 -13.62
C PRO A 117 -10.97 1.53 -13.29
N ALA A 118 -10.49 2.24 -14.32
CA ALA A 118 -9.60 3.37 -14.12
C ALA A 118 -10.25 4.46 -13.23
N GLY A 119 -9.44 5.14 -12.42
CA GLY A 119 -9.87 6.25 -11.55
C GLY A 119 -10.37 5.83 -10.16
N LEU A 120 -10.57 4.54 -9.90
CA LEU A 120 -10.96 4.04 -8.58
C LEU A 120 -9.73 3.81 -7.68
N ASN A 121 -9.92 4.00 -6.37
CA ASN A 121 -8.94 3.55 -5.37
C ASN A 121 -9.06 2.04 -5.21
N ILE A 122 -7.94 1.33 -5.34
CA ILE A 122 -7.90 -0.13 -5.13
C ILE A 122 -6.92 -0.48 -4.02
N THR A 123 -7.32 -1.42 -3.18
CA THR A 123 -6.47 -1.99 -2.14
C THR A 123 -6.16 -3.43 -2.48
N LEU A 124 -4.88 -3.76 -2.63
CA LEU A 124 -4.43 -5.14 -2.81
C LEU A 124 -4.18 -5.75 -1.43
N THR A 125 -4.88 -6.83 -1.11
CA THR A 125 -4.78 -7.49 0.21
C THR A 125 -4.02 -8.80 0.13
N CYS A 126 -3.04 -8.95 1.01
CA CYS A 126 -2.23 -10.15 1.19
C CYS A 126 -2.39 -10.66 2.63
N PHE A 127 -2.70 -11.94 2.77
CA PHE A 127 -2.73 -12.64 4.05
C PHE A 127 -1.46 -13.47 4.19
N VAL A 128 -0.87 -13.42 5.38
CA VAL A 128 0.36 -14.15 5.68
C VAL A 128 0.15 -14.94 6.95
N GLN A 129 0.16 -16.27 6.85
CA GLN A 129 0.17 -17.15 8.00
C GLN A 129 1.61 -17.57 8.32
N ALA A 130 2.11 -17.21 9.49
CA ALA A 130 3.48 -17.53 9.89
C ALA A 130 3.66 -17.47 11.41
N SER A 131 4.55 -18.31 11.94
CA SER A 131 5.02 -18.25 13.32
C SER A 131 6.54 -18.44 13.33
N PRO A 132 7.35 -17.47 13.78
CA PRO A 132 6.99 -16.20 14.40
C PRO A 132 6.51 -15.18 13.35
N SER A 133 6.01 -14.05 13.86
CA SER A 133 5.52 -12.93 13.03
C SER A 133 6.53 -12.57 11.92
N PRO A 134 6.10 -12.51 10.65
CA PRO A 134 6.99 -12.28 9.52
C PRO A 134 7.18 -10.79 9.22
N ALA A 135 8.30 -10.44 8.59
CA ALA A 135 8.44 -9.17 7.89
C ALA A 135 7.71 -9.26 6.54
N VAL A 136 6.85 -8.29 6.23
CA VAL A 136 6.05 -8.27 5.00
C VAL A 136 6.34 -7.01 4.21
N TRP A 137 6.49 -7.13 2.89
CA TRP A 137 6.70 -5.99 2.00
C TRP A 137 6.14 -6.25 0.60
N TRP A 138 5.87 -5.16 -0.11
CA TRP A 138 5.35 -5.19 -1.48
C TRP A 138 6.38 -4.74 -2.49
N THR A 139 6.38 -5.39 -3.65
CA THR A 139 7.22 -5.03 -4.79
C THR A 139 6.40 -4.90 -6.07
N TYR A 140 6.79 -3.95 -6.93
CA TYR A 140 6.26 -3.79 -8.28
C TYR A 140 7.42 -3.59 -9.24
N ALA A 141 7.48 -4.38 -10.32
CA ALA A 141 8.60 -4.38 -11.26
C ALA A 141 9.99 -4.42 -10.58
N LEU A 142 10.12 -5.27 -9.55
CA LEU A 142 11.32 -5.44 -8.70
C LEU A 142 11.70 -4.22 -7.85
N LYS A 143 10.86 -3.19 -7.79
CA LYS A 143 11.06 -2.03 -6.90
C LYS A 143 10.24 -2.19 -5.63
N LEU A 144 10.86 -1.90 -4.50
CA LEU A 144 10.19 -1.88 -3.21
C LEU A 144 9.17 -0.73 -3.16
N LEU A 145 7.92 -1.04 -2.83
CA LEU A 145 6.88 -0.05 -2.60
C LEU A 145 6.98 0.46 -1.16
N ARG A 146 6.86 1.78 -0.99
CA ARG A 146 7.11 2.45 0.30
C ARG A 146 5.97 2.22 1.29
N ALA A 147 6.33 2.23 2.57
CA ALA A 147 5.42 1.94 3.69
C ALA A 147 4.20 2.88 3.80
N PHE A 148 4.23 4.09 3.26
CA PHE A 148 3.09 5.01 3.39
C PHE A 148 1.81 4.55 2.66
N ASN A 149 1.94 3.67 1.66
CA ASN A 149 0.82 3.05 0.96
C ASN A 149 0.53 1.62 1.46
N VAL A 150 1.28 1.13 2.46
CA VAL A 150 1.20 -0.24 2.92
C VAL A 150 0.80 -0.25 4.40
N SER A 151 -0.38 -0.77 4.72
CA SER A 151 -0.72 -1.13 6.09
C SER A 151 -0.41 -2.60 6.34
N THR A 152 0.00 -2.94 7.56
CA THR A 152 0.25 -4.33 7.96
C THR A 152 -0.16 -4.50 9.41
N GLU A 153 -1.14 -5.37 9.64
CA GLU A 153 -1.73 -5.58 10.95
C GLU A 153 -1.91 -7.06 11.27
N PRO A 154 -1.66 -7.48 12.52
CA PRO A 154 -1.94 -8.83 12.96
C PRO A 154 -3.45 -8.99 13.20
N ILE A 155 -4.08 -9.93 12.52
CA ILE A 155 -5.53 -10.21 12.61
C ILE A 155 -5.85 -11.44 13.45
N SER A 156 -4.87 -12.32 13.66
CA SER A 156 -4.94 -13.48 14.56
C SER A 156 -3.55 -13.77 15.15
N GLU A 157 -3.43 -14.79 16.00
CA GLU A 157 -2.14 -15.15 16.64
C GLU A 157 -1.01 -15.41 15.63
N ASP A 158 -1.32 -16.09 14.52
CA ASP A 158 -0.34 -16.48 13.50
C ASP A 158 -0.67 -15.89 12.11
N THR A 159 -1.67 -15.00 11.99
CA THR A 159 -2.06 -14.39 10.70
C THR A 159 -1.89 -12.87 10.72
N VAL A 160 -1.18 -12.37 9.72
CA VAL A 160 -1.01 -10.95 9.41
C VAL A 160 -1.73 -10.61 8.11
N ARG A 161 -2.43 -9.48 8.08
CA ARG A 161 -2.99 -8.89 6.88
C ARG A 161 -2.12 -7.71 6.46
N SER A 162 -1.71 -7.66 5.21
CA SER A 162 -0.95 -6.56 4.61
C SER A 162 -1.71 -6.02 3.40
N GLU A 163 -1.90 -4.72 3.35
CA GLU A 163 -2.73 -4.06 2.34
C GLU A 163 -1.96 -2.95 1.65
N LEU A 164 -1.96 -2.95 0.32
CA LEU A 164 -1.34 -1.92 -0.52
C LEU A 164 -2.43 -1.08 -1.19
N LEU A 165 -2.49 0.21 -0.85
CA LEU A 165 -3.40 1.17 -1.47
C LEU A 165 -2.80 1.78 -2.75
N ILE A 166 -3.53 1.66 -3.85
CA ILE A 166 -3.26 2.33 -5.13
C ILE A 166 -4.39 3.35 -5.34
N PRO A 167 -4.14 4.65 -5.11
CA PRO A 167 -5.16 5.68 -5.31
C PRO A 167 -5.32 5.98 -6.81
N ALA A 168 -6.57 6.22 -7.23
CA ALA A 168 -6.94 6.60 -8.59
C ALA A 168 -6.22 5.76 -9.67
N ALA A 169 -6.50 4.45 -9.71
CA ALA A 169 -5.81 3.49 -10.55
C ALA A 169 -5.75 3.91 -12.03
N ARG A 170 -4.54 3.94 -12.61
CA ARG A 170 -4.31 4.29 -14.02
C ARG A 170 -3.94 3.05 -14.83
N PRO A 171 -4.14 3.04 -16.16
CA PRO A 171 -3.64 1.97 -17.01
C PRO A 171 -2.13 1.69 -16.84
N ALA A 172 -1.32 2.69 -16.48
CA ALA A 172 0.11 2.56 -16.21
C ALA A 172 0.44 1.85 -14.89
N ASP A 173 -0.52 1.77 -13.95
CA ASP A 173 -0.37 1.04 -12.69
C ASP A 173 -0.68 -0.46 -12.89
N ALA A 174 -1.12 -0.88 -14.08
CA ALA A 174 -1.31 -2.29 -14.39
C ALA A 174 0.01 -3.07 -14.32
N GLY A 175 -0.07 -4.31 -13.86
CA GLY A 175 1.10 -5.20 -13.76
C GLY A 175 1.02 -6.18 -12.59
N ASN A 176 2.16 -6.80 -12.28
CA ASN A 176 2.26 -7.78 -11.20
C ASN A 176 2.81 -7.12 -9.93
N TYR A 177 1.97 -7.09 -8.90
CA TYR A 177 2.34 -6.69 -7.55
C TYR A 177 2.66 -7.93 -6.74
N THR A 178 3.82 -7.97 -6.10
CA THR A 178 4.25 -9.14 -5.32
C THR A 178 4.36 -8.79 -3.86
N CYS A 179 3.50 -9.42 -3.04
CA CYS A 179 3.60 -9.43 -1.60
C CYS A 179 4.60 -10.52 -1.20
N THR A 180 5.66 -10.14 -0.50
CA THR A 180 6.67 -11.06 0.01
C THR A 180 6.66 -11.03 1.53
N ALA A 181 6.75 -12.21 2.15
CA ALA A 181 6.85 -12.35 3.58
C ALA A 181 8.05 -13.23 3.95
N ALA A 182 8.77 -12.86 5.00
CA ALA A 182 9.92 -13.62 5.48
C ALA A 182 9.99 -13.69 7.02
N ASN A 183 10.37 -14.87 7.51
CA ASN A 183 10.83 -15.05 8.88
C ASN A 183 12.13 -15.88 8.86
N PHE A 184 12.63 -16.30 10.03
CA PHE A 184 13.91 -17.03 10.12
C PHE A 184 13.89 -18.42 9.46
N LEU A 185 12.71 -18.99 9.16
CA LEU A 185 12.56 -20.26 8.45
C LEU A 185 12.55 -20.09 6.92
N GLY A 186 12.48 -18.85 6.43
CA GLY A 186 12.60 -18.51 5.03
C GLY A 186 11.52 -17.54 4.55
N ASN A 187 11.36 -17.46 3.24
CA ASN A 187 10.47 -16.52 2.57
C ASN A 187 9.43 -17.21 1.68
N THR A 188 8.33 -16.52 1.44
CA THR A 188 7.33 -16.88 0.45
C THR A 188 6.78 -15.60 -0.17
N SER A 189 6.15 -15.72 -1.34
CA SER A 189 5.57 -14.59 -2.04
C SER A 189 4.34 -14.98 -2.82
N VAL A 190 3.38 -14.07 -2.92
CA VAL A 190 2.22 -14.17 -3.79
C VAL A 190 2.21 -12.98 -4.74
N ALA A 191 1.96 -13.24 -6.02
CA ALA A 191 1.80 -12.22 -7.04
C ALA A 191 0.31 -11.98 -7.32
N ILE A 192 -0.06 -10.72 -7.42
CA ILE A 192 -1.39 -10.23 -7.78
C ILE A 192 -1.25 -9.47 -9.10
N ASN A 193 -1.91 -9.95 -10.14
CA ASN A 193 -2.01 -9.28 -11.43
C ASN A 193 -3.13 -8.25 -11.37
N LEU A 194 -2.76 -6.97 -11.51
CA LEU A 194 -3.71 -5.86 -11.61
C LEU A 194 -3.89 -5.50 -13.08
N ARG A 195 -5.13 -5.58 -13.55
CA ARG A 195 -5.60 -5.02 -14.82
C ARG A 195 -6.44 -3.79 -14.52
N VAL A 196 -6.14 -2.71 -15.23
CA VAL A 196 -6.94 -1.49 -15.14
C VAL A 196 -7.65 -1.33 -16.49
N VAL A 197 -8.97 -1.51 -16.47
CA VAL A 197 -9.82 -1.41 -17.66
C VAL A 197 -10.46 -0.02 -17.72
N ALA A 198 -10.50 0.54 -18.93
CA ALA A 198 -11.40 1.65 -19.19
C ALA A 198 -12.86 1.10 -19.16
N PRO A 199 -13.84 1.85 -18.62
CA PRO A 199 -15.23 1.41 -18.62
C PRO A 199 -15.71 1.04 -20.04
N TRP A 200 -16.30 -0.15 -20.20
CA TRP A 200 -16.89 -0.58 -21.48
C TRP A 200 -18.29 0.00 -21.64
N ALA A 201 -18.54 0.70 -22.76
CA ALA A 201 -19.88 1.15 -23.15
C ALA A 201 -20.77 -0.05 -23.52
N SER A 202 -21.93 -0.18 -22.87
CA SER A 202 -22.89 -1.26 -23.07
C SER A 202 -23.60 -1.16 -24.43
N THR A 203 -23.41 -2.19 -25.25
CA THR A 203 -24.13 -2.42 -26.53
C THR A 203 -25.62 -2.69 -26.27
N THR A 204 -26.53 -1.85 -26.78
CA THR A 204 -27.96 -2.18 -26.92
C THR A 204 -28.29 -2.59 -28.37
N PRO A 205 -29.22 -3.55 -28.62
CA PRO A 205 -29.50 -4.06 -29.97
C PRO A 205 -30.34 -3.08 -30.79
N ARG A 206 -30.00 -2.97 -32.08
CA ARG A 206 -30.59 -2.07 -33.07
C ARG A 206 -32.00 -2.52 -33.49
N GLY A 207 -32.98 -1.64 -33.32
CA GLY A 207 -34.21 -1.60 -34.13
C GLY A 207 -34.11 -0.45 -35.14
N TRP A 208 -34.20 -0.78 -36.43
CA TRP A 208 -34.12 0.11 -37.60
C TRP A 208 -35.22 1.17 -37.69
N VAL A 209 -34.89 2.38 -38.15
CA VAL A 209 -35.43 3.04 -39.38
C VAL A 209 -34.40 4.11 -39.86
N PRO A 210 -34.45 4.65 -41.11
CA PRO A 210 -33.34 4.58 -42.06
C PRO A 210 -32.60 5.90 -42.31
N MET A 211 -31.42 5.71 -42.91
CA MET A 211 -30.38 6.65 -43.28
C MET A 211 -30.81 7.86 -44.13
N ALA A 212 -30.27 9.03 -43.77
CA ALA A 212 -29.71 10.01 -44.71
C ALA A 212 -28.33 10.45 -44.18
N PRO A 213 -27.36 10.80 -45.05
CA PRO A 213 -25.94 10.72 -44.72
C PRO A 213 -25.50 11.91 -43.87
N ALA A 214 -25.30 11.68 -42.57
CA ALA A 214 -24.63 12.63 -41.71
C ALA A 214 -23.12 12.46 -41.87
N GLU A 215 -22.45 13.53 -42.28
CA GLU A 215 -20.99 13.64 -42.22
C GLU A 215 -20.51 13.36 -40.79
N PRO A 216 -19.59 12.41 -40.56
CA PRO A 216 -19.12 12.12 -39.22
C PRO A 216 -17.96 13.06 -38.87
N GLY A 217 -18.26 14.10 -38.08
CA GLY A 217 -17.26 14.90 -37.41
C GLY A 217 -17.83 15.57 -36.18
N ALA A 218 -17.33 15.21 -34.99
CA ALA A 218 -17.59 15.98 -33.78
C ALA A 218 -17.11 17.42 -34.00
N HIS A 219 -18.03 18.38 -33.88
CA HIS A 219 -17.74 19.80 -34.08
C HIS A 219 -17.58 20.46 -32.71
N VAL A 220 -16.42 21.04 -32.45
CA VAL A 220 -16.15 21.80 -31.22
C VAL A 220 -16.23 23.27 -31.57
N GLU A 221 -17.12 24.00 -30.90
CA GLU A 221 -17.27 25.45 -31.06
C GLU A 221 -16.69 26.15 -29.83
N VAL A 222 -15.68 27.00 -30.03
CA VAL A 222 -14.96 27.71 -28.97
C VAL A 222 -15.28 29.21 -29.01
N ARG A 223 -15.45 29.83 -27.84
CA ARG A 223 -15.72 31.25 -27.68
C ARG A 223 -14.89 31.84 -26.52
N ILE A 224 -14.61 33.14 -26.60
CA ILE A 224 -13.96 33.89 -25.50
C ILE A 224 -15.06 34.36 -24.55
N ALA A 225 -15.05 33.85 -23.33
CA ALA A 225 -15.98 34.24 -22.27
C ALA A 225 -15.53 35.53 -21.56
N LYS A 226 -14.21 35.74 -21.42
CA LYS A 226 -13.65 36.95 -20.80
C LYS A 226 -12.27 37.26 -21.37
N GLN A 227 -11.94 38.54 -21.47
CA GLN A 227 -10.62 39.00 -21.89
C GLN A 227 -10.10 40.07 -20.93
N THR A 228 -8.81 40.02 -20.61
CA THR A 228 -8.11 40.97 -19.74
C THR A 228 -6.85 41.50 -20.44
N VAL A 229 -6.13 42.40 -19.75
CA VAL A 229 -4.83 42.91 -20.21
C VAL A 229 -3.78 41.78 -20.30
N TYR A 230 -3.88 40.76 -19.43
CA TYR A 230 -2.86 39.72 -19.28
C TYR A 230 -3.37 38.29 -19.54
N GLY A 231 -4.58 38.13 -20.09
CA GLY A 231 -5.16 36.79 -20.24
C GLY A 231 -6.55 36.75 -20.86
N ILE A 232 -7.03 35.53 -21.07
CA ILE A 232 -8.39 35.24 -21.55
C ILE A 232 -8.99 34.04 -20.82
N THR A 233 -10.32 33.99 -20.78
CA THR A 233 -11.09 32.81 -20.39
C THR A 233 -11.87 32.32 -21.60
N LEU A 234 -11.70 31.04 -21.93
CA LEU A 234 -12.35 30.35 -23.03
C LEU A 234 -13.46 29.47 -22.50
N GLU A 235 -14.53 29.36 -23.26
CA GLU A 235 -15.62 28.41 -23.06
C GLU A 235 -15.90 27.71 -24.40
N TRP A 236 -16.14 26.40 -24.39
CA TRP A 236 -16.43 25.66 -25.62
C TRP A 236 -17.54 24.61 -25.44
N PHE A 237 -18.21 24.32 -26.54
CA PHE A 237 -19.25 23.30 -26.63
C PHE A 237 -18.91 22.30 -27.73
N ALA A 238 -19.03 21.00 -27.43
CA ALA A 238 -18.83 19.93 -28.40
C ALA A 238 -20.19 19.38 -28.84
N ALA A 239 -20.64 19.76 -30.04
CA ALA A 239 -21.82 19.19 -30.65
C ALA A 239 -21.45 17.81 -31.21
N ALA A 240 -22.05 16.76 -30.64
CA ALA A 240 -21.88 15.34 -30.98
C ALA A 240 -20.60 14.63 -30.47
N ALA A 241 -19.95 15.12 -29.41
CA ALA A 241 -19.09 14.25 -28.61
C ALA A 241 -19.98 13.31 -27.78
N ALA A 242 -19.83 12.00 -27.97
CA ALA A 242 -20.50 11.02 -27.14
C ALA A 242 -20.10 11.27 -25.69
N GLU A 243 -21.09 11.58 -24.85
CA GLU A 243 -20.98 11.81 -23.41
C GLU A 243 -20.09 13.03 -23.01
N PRO A 244 -20.69 14.17 -22.57
CA PRO A 244 -19.94 15.38 -22.20
C PRO A 244 -19.00 15.23 -20.98
N GLY A 245 -19.03 14.08 -20.30
CA GLY A 245 -18.27 13.79 -19.08
C GLY A 245 -16.95 13.02 -19.26
N GLU A 246 -16.57 12.62 -20.49
CA GLU A 246 -15.39 11.76 -20.73
C GLU A 246 -14.43 12.29 -21.82
N THR A 247 -14.77 13.39 -22.47
CA THR A 247 -13.97 13.93 -23.58
C THR A 247 -12.83 14.82 -23.08
N TRP A 248 -11.59 14.40 -23.35
CA TRP A 248 -10.40 15.24 -23.15
C TRP A 248 -10.28 16.25 -24.28
N TYR A 249 -9.91 17.48 -23.95
CA TYR A 249 -9.62 18.51 -24.93
C TYR A 249 -8.12 18.86 -24.92
N THR A 250 -7.61 19.22 -26.10
CA THR A 250 -6.28 19.77 -26.25
C THR A 250 -6.43 21.24 -26.62
N LEU A 251 -5.84 22.10 -25.80
CA LEU A 251 -5.76 23.53 -26.02
C LEU A 251 -4.37 23.86 -26.55
N LEU A 252 -4.30 24.46 -27.73
CA LEU A 252 -3.05 24.92 -28.34
C LEU A 252 -3.03 26.44 -28.26
N VAL A 253 -2.12 27.01 -27.48
CA VAL A 253 -2.01 28.44 -27.22
C VAL A 253 -0.66 28.95 -27.69
N GLY A 254 -0.63 30.07 -28.41
CA GLY A 254 0.63 30.73 -28.71
C GLY A 254 0.43 32.07 -29.42
N ARG A 255 1.53 32.81 -29.62
CA ARG A 255 1.47 34.03 -30.44
C ARG A 255 1.02 33.67 -31.85
N TYR A 256 0.29 34.58 -32.49
CA TYR A 256 -0.33 34.32 -33.80
C TYR A 256 0.65 33.90 -34.89
N ASP A 257 1.88 34.40 -34.81
CA ASP A 257 2.99 34.16 -35.75
C ASP A 257 3.97 33.06 -35.28
N ALA A 258 3.74 32.45 -34.11
CA ALA A 258 4.63 31.43 -33.58
C ALA A 258 4.42 30.08 -34.30
N ALA A 259 5.52 29.50 -34.79
CA ALA A 259 5.52 28.16 -35.40
C ALA A 259 5.26 27.04 -34.37
N GLN A 260 5.62 27.27 -33.11
CA GLN A 260 5.38 26.35 -32.00
C GLN A 260 4.39 26.98 -31.02
N LYS A 261 3.39 26.20 -30.62
CA LYS A 261 2.35 26.59 -29.66
C LYS A 261 2.41 25.68 -28.45
N ASP A 262 2.12 26.24 -27.29
CA ASP A 262 2.04 25.51 -26.04
C ASP A 262 0.79 24.62 -26.05
N THR A 263 0.97 23.37 -25.64
CA THR A 263 -0.09 22.37 -25.62
C THR A 263 -0.52 22.12 -24.19
N ILE A 264 -1.80 22.34 -23.91
CA ILE A 264 -2.41 22.16 -22.60
C ILE A 264 -3.50 21.09 -22.72
N TYR A 265 -3.43 20.09 -21.87
CA TYR A 265 -4.40 19.00 -21.82
C TYR A 265 -5.47 19.31 -20.79
N ILE A 266 -6.72 19.33 -21.24
CA ILE A 266 -7.87 19.67 -20.41
C ILE A 266 -8.67 18.39 -20.16
N GLY A 267 -8.86 18.12 -18.87
CA GLY A 267 -9.57 16.96 -18.39
C GLY A 267 -11.05 16.96 -18.79
N PRO A 268 -11.69 15.78 -18.74
CA PRO A 268 -13.09 15.63 -19.09
C PRO A 268 -14.01 16.33 -18.09
N GLY A 269 -15.17 16.79 -18.55
CA GLY A 269 -16.11 17.59 -17.75
C GLY A 269 -15.73 19.06 -17.58
N VAL A 270 -14.57 19.49 -18.11
CA VAL A 270 -14.16 20.89 -18.13
C VAL A 270 -14.48 21.47 -19.52
N ASN A 271 -15.31 22.50 -19.53
CA ASN A 271 -15.70 23.25 -20.74
C ASN A 271 -15.23 24.71 -20.72
N THR A 272 -14.49 25.11 -19.68
CA THR A 272 -13.99 26.46 -19.47
C THR A 272 -12.53 26.44 -19.03
N TYR A 273 -11.68 27.30 -19.58
CA TYR A 273 -10.26 27.40 -19.20
C TYR A 273 -9.74 28.83 -19.28
N SER A 274 -8.92 29.25 -18.31
CA SER A 274 -8.31 30.58 -18.30
C SER A 274 -6.81 30.53 -18.59
N VAL A 275 -6.39 31.23 -19.62
CA VAL A 275 -4.99 31.47 -19.96
C VAL A 275 -4.55 32.79 -19.34
N THR A 276 -3.55 32.75 -18.46
CA THR A 276 -2.98 33.92 -17.77
C THR A 276 -1.57 34.21 -18.27
N ASP A 277 -0.97 35.28 -17.75
CA ASP A 277 0.44 35.65 -17.97
C ASP A 277 0.80 35.92 -19.45
N LEU A 278 -0.20 36.34 -20.23
CA LEU A 278 -0.01 36.80 -21.60
C LEU A 278 0.52 38.24 -21.62
N LEU A 279 1.31 38.56 -22.64
CA LEU A 279 1.82 39.92 -22.80
C LEU A 279 0.70 40.88 -23.23
N PRO A 280 0.66 42.13 -22.72
CA PRO A 280 -0.29 43.14 -23.16
C PRO A 280 -0.18 43.45 -24.65
N ALA A 281 -1.27 43.95 -25.25
CA ALA A 281 -1.34 44.41 -26.64
C ALA A 281 -0.73 43.45 -27.67
N THR A 282 -0.78 42.14 -27.41
CA THR A 282 -0.12 41.10 -28.20
C THR A 282 -1.16 40.18 -28.82
N LYS A 283 -0.95 39.80 -30.08
CA LYS A 283 -1.87 38.95 -30.85
C LYS A 283 -1.57 37.47 -30.63
N TYR A 284 -2.57 36.72 -30.18
CA TYR A 284 -2.50 35.29 -29.89
C TYR A 284 -3.52 34.50 -30.71
N GLU A 285 -3.25 33.21 -30.91
CA GLU A 285 -4.20 32.24 -31.42
C GLU A 285 -4.35 31.11 -30.42
N VAL A 286 -5.60 30.71 -30.18
CA VAL A 286 -5.92 29.57 -29.33
C VAL A 286 -6.87 28.62 -30.04
N CYS A 287 -6.52 27.34 -30.09
CA CYS A 287 -7.33 26.30 -30.68
C CYS A 287 -7.76 25.26 -29.63
N VAL A 288 -9.02 24.84 -29.67
CA VAL A 288 -9.56 23.76 -28.84
C VAL A 288 -9.94 22.60 -29.75
N ALA A 289 -9.27 21.47 -29.60
CA ALA A 289 -9.61 20.23 -30.31
C ALA A 289 -9.93 19.11 -29.32
N VAL A 290 -10.68 18.12 -29.76
CA VAL A 290 -10.77 16.85 -29.04
C VAL A 290 -9.38 16.21 -29.03
N CYS A 291 -8.98 15.61 -27.91
CA CYS A 291 -7.69 14.97 -27.77
C CYS A 291 -7.47 13.93 -28.89
N ASN A 292 -6.27 13.89 -29.45
CA ASN A 292 -5.89 13.10 -30.63
C ASN A 292 -6.52 13.53 -31.98
N GLN A 293 -7.15 14.70 -32.05
CA GLN A 293 -7.57 15.31 -33.32
C GLN A 293 -6.82 16.61 -33.58
N ALA A 294 -6.45 16.84 -34.85
CA ALA A 294 -5.93 18.15 -35.26
C ALA A 294 -7.08 19.18 -35.29
N PRO A 295 -6.85 20.42 -34.81
CA PRO A 295 -7.87 21.46 -34.84
C PRO A 295 -8.36 21.73 -36.27
N ARG A 296 -9.68 21.69 -36.48
CA ARG A 296 -10.34 22.02 -37.76
C ARG A 296 -10.61 23.53 -37.87
N LYS A 297 -10.88 24.04 -39.08
CA LYS A 297 -11.34 25.43 -39.28
C LYS A 297 -12.65 25.65 -38.49
N GLY A 298 -12.65 26.60 -37.55
CA GLY A 298 -13.76 26.84 -36.61
C GLY A 298 -13.47 26.47 -35.15
N GLN A 299 -12.40 25.70 -34.90
CA GLN A 299 -11.93 25.32 -33.56
C GLN A 299 -10.83 26.24 -33.00
N CYS A 300 -10.55 27.35 -33.67
CA CYS A 300 -9.50 28.31 -33.30
C CYS A 300 -10.07 29.73 -33.21
N VAL A 301 -9.65 30.48 -32.19
CA VAL A 301 -9.96 31.89 -32.00
C VAL A 301 -8.67 32.69 -31.96
N VAL A 302 -8.66 33.80 -32.68
CA VAL A 302 -7.56 34.76 -32.69
C VAL A 302 -8.00 36.00 -31.92
N PHE A 303 -7.18 36.47 -31.00
CA PHE A 303 -7.47 37.65 -30.18
C PHE A 303 -6.22 38.49 -29.93
N VAL A 304 -6.41 39.70 -29.42
CA VAL A 304 -5.34 40.60 -29.00
C VAL A 304 -5.58 40.91 -27.53
N THR A 305 -4.62 40.68 -26.66
CA THR A 305 -4.73 41.02 -25.23
C THR A 305 -4.95 42.51 -25.03
N GLY A 306 -5.58 42.91 -23.91
CA GLY A 306 -5.78 44.32 -23.60
C GLY A 306 -4.44 45.07 -23.51
N SER A 307 -4.46 46.38 -23.76
CA SER A 307 -3.29 47.25 -23.55
C SER A 307 -3.28 47.77 -22.12
N ASP A 308 -2.11 47.74 -21.47
CA ASP A 308 -1.88 48.47 -20.22
C ASP A 308 -1.52 49.92 -20.59
N VAL A 309 -2.55 50.70 -20.96
CA VAL A 309 -2.39 52.15 -20.99
C VAL A 309 -2.56 52.61 -19.55
N SER A 310 -1.43 52.74 -18.85
CA SER A 310 -1.37 53.49 -17.61
C SER A 310 -2.15 54.79 -17.78
N GLN A 311 -3.08 55.05 -16.84
CA GLN A 311 -3.78 56.31 -16.68
C GLN A 311 -2.83 57.52 -16.89
N MET A 312 -2.81 58.07 -18.09
CA MET A 312 -2.37 59.43 -18.41
C MET A 312 -3.16 59.92 -19.63
N GLU A 313 -4.49 59.87 -19.55
CA GLU A 313 -5.37 60.63 -20.45
C GLU A 313 -6.74 60.90 -19.78
N GLN A 314 -6.68 61.39 -18.54
CA GLN A 314 -7.70 62.28 -17.99
C GLN A 314 -7.01 63.59 -17.63
N ARG A 315 -6.85 64.44 -18.65
CA ARG A 315 -6.84 65.89 -18.52
C ARG A 315 -8.16 66.40 -19.07
#